data_AF-A0A9W7YZP2-F1
#
_entry.id   AF-A0A9W7YZP2-F1
#
_cell.length_a   1.000
_cell.length_b   1.000
_cell.length_c   1.000
_cell.angle_alpha   90.00
_cell.angle_beta   90.00
_cell.angle_gamma   90.00
#
_symmetry.space_group_name_H-M   'P 1'
#
loop_
_entity.id
_entity.type
_entity.pdbx_description
1 polymer ?
#
loop_
_entity_poly.entity_id
_entity_poly.type
_entity_poly.pdbx_seq_one_letter_code
_entity_poly.pdbx_strand_id
1 'polypeptide(L)'
;MSTTLGNLLRLPVRAARVHRRWITIIPKRTRVERHSSLLPETWIISDNNAITNYSTAGVAHALGLPVETKRVIPQPTIPLIGQLSGLRSLFGESSNGKLSCVEDAYSDSMPRFAIAATRQALPGLLEIRKRTDGRTMTVYLGLPNTKLSNVDALLITRLDQMKLRSIGPGRANLENAISTLLPISGLSPITPVSAQDPSVVICIGTGFEPSGFRLLTTDYDRIVDGILHLPLSRIRIVMDPEPNRGMRTALESRVIKRIREQPVDPNSTRKPVTDVEVIDYAVGGQPPLAEVLASATHVIATADNIPVVSMAVSMGLPVYIAGMERVSNELRSYYHMLDGRNLVRRFYPQNSRYSYMLAPDITGKIDEFSAIRDHDPWGTYDAQQDLSDAAEFIKERYIEINS
;
A
#
# COMPACT_ATOMS: atom_id res chain seq x y z
N MET A 1 -19.77 -99.14 1.82
CA MET A 1 -18.82 -98.73 2.88
C MET A 1 -18.65 -97.21 2.80
N SER A 2 -19.06 -96.51 3.87
CA SER A 2 -18.49 -95.27 4.44
C SER A 2 -18.29 -94.02 3.53
N THR A 3 -19.12 -92.95 3.66
CA THR A 3 -18.89 -91.61 4.31
C THR A 3 -17.91 -90.68 3.54
N THR A 4 -18.11 -89.36 3.31
CA THR A 4 -18.59 -88.27 4.19
C THR A 4 -18.80 -86.91 3.45
N LEU A 5 -19.83 -86.16 3.84
CA LEU A 5 -19.96 -84.69 4.11
C LEU A 5 -19.38 -83.57 3.20
N GLY A 6 -20.22 -82.56 2.91
CA GLY A 6 -19.79 -81.21 2.50
C GLY A 6 -20.94 -80.23 2.13
N ASN A 7 -21.55 -79.60 3.15
CA ASN A 7 -22.54 -78.51 3.03
C ASN A 7 -21.94 -77.21 2.48
N LEU A 8 -22.71 -76.40 1.73
CA LEU A 8 -22.64 -74.92 1.79
C LEU A 8 -23.89 -74.22 1.20
N LEU A 9 -24.76 -73.85 2.14
CA LEU A 9 -25.65 -72.69 2.28
C LEU A 9 -25.93 -71.73 1.09
N ARG A 10 -27.24 -71.57 0.83
CA ARG A 10 -27.90 -70.46 0.12
C ARG A 10 -27.81 -69.16 0.92
N LEU A 11 -27.62 -68.03 0.24
CA LEU A 11 -27.83 -66.66 0.77
C LEU A 11 -28.91 -65.90 -0.02
N PRO A 12 -29.63 -64.95 0.61
CA PRO A 12 -30.87 -64.37 0.08
C PRO A 12 -30.67 -63.08 -0.73
N VAL A 13 -31.57 -62.87 -1.69
CA VAL A 13 -31.72 -61.63 -2.49
C VAL A 13 -32.31 -60.52 -1.60
N ARG A 14 -31.55 -59.42 -1.41
CA ARG A 14 -32.05 -58.19 -0.75
C ARG A 14 -32.63 -57.22 -1.78
N ALA A 15 -33.88 -56.82 -1.54
CA ALA A 15 -34.58 -55.77 -2.27
C ALA A 15 -33.95 -54.38 -2.05
N ALA A 16 -33.68 -53.66 -3.14
CA ALA A 16 -33.17 -52.29 -3.12
C ALA A 16 -34.32 -51.29 -2.91
N ARG A 17 -34.26 -50.53 -1.81
CA ARG A 17 -35.11 -49.35 -1.56
C ARG A 17 -34.61 -48.18 -2.40
N VAL A 18 -35.45 -47.71 -3.33
CA VAL A 18 -35.24 -46.45 -4.07
C VAL A 18 -35.67 -45.27 -3.19
N HIS A 19 -34.71 -44.50 -2.67
CA HIS A 19 -34.97 -43.18 -2.08
C HIS A 19 -35.08 -42.13 -3.19
N ARG A 20 -36.31 -41.65 -3.46
CA ARG A 20 -36.55 -40.46 -4.28
C ARG A 20 -36.15 -39.21 -3.48
N ARG A 21 -34.96 -38.67 -3.74
CA ARG A 21 -34.60 -37.30 -3.34
C ARG A 21 -35.37 -36.32 -4.22
N TRP A 22 -36.24 -35.53 -3.59
CA TRP A 22 -36.82 -34.34 -4.20
C TRP A 22 -35.70 -33.32 -4.41
N ILE A 23 -35.29 -33.12 -5.67
CA ILE A 23 -34.41 -32.02 -6.06
C ILE A 23 -35.32 -30.80 -6.20
N THR A 24 -35.32 -29.94 -5.17
CA THR A 24 -35.91 -28.61 -5.28
C THR A 24 -35.05 -27.82 -6.26
N ILE A 25 -35.49 -27.72 -7.51
CA ILE A 25 -34.85 -26.90 -8.53
C ILE A 25 -35.09 -25.45 -8.12
N ILE A 26 -34.12 -24.86 -7.43
CA ILE A 26 -34.08 -23.42 -7.19
C ILE A 26 -33.89 -22.78 -8.58
N PRO A 27 -34.83 -21.95 -9.06
CA PRO A 27 -34.67 -21.29 -10.36
C PRO A 27 -33.41 -20.44 -10.31
N LYS A 28 -32.48 -20.69 -11.24
CA LYS A 28 -31.32 -19.82 -11.45
C LYS A 28 -31.84 -18.45 -11.86
N ARG A 29 -31.85 -17.48 -10.94
CA ARG A 29 -32.10 -16.06 -11.26
C ARG A 29 -31.22 -15.65 -12.44
N THR A 30 -31.79 -14.90 -13.38
CA THR A 30 -31.07 -14.42 -14.55
C THR A 30 -29.91 -13.52 -14.10
N ARG A 31 -28.81 -13.48 -14.87
CA ARG A 31 -27.57 -12.76 -14.50
C ARG A 31 -27.82 -11.25 -14.31
N VAL A 32 -28.79 -10.69 -15.03
CA VAL A 32 -29.27 -9.30 -14.95
C VAL A 32 -30.01 -9.01 -13.63
N GLU A 33 -30.76 -9.96 -13.07
CA GLU A 33 -31.44 -9.84 -11.77
C GLU A 33 -30.46 -9.85 -10.58
N ARG A 34 -29.20 -10.25 -10.78
CA ARG A 34 -28.23 -10.33 -9.67
C ARG A 34 -27.81 -8.96 -9.15
N HIS A 35 -27.75 -7.93 -10.01
CA HIS A 35 -27.14 -6.64 -9.66
C HIS A 35 -28.13 -5.51 -9.43
N SER A 36 -29.42 -5.67 -9.78
CA SER A 36 -30.46 -4.68 -9.49
C SER A 36 -30.68 -4.45 -7.99
N SER A 37 -30.22 -5.38 -7.14
CA SER A 37 -30.28 -5.25 -5.68
C SER A 37 -29.05 -4.59 -5.05
N LEU A 38 -28.01 -4.24 -5.83
CA LEU A 38 -26.82 -3.57 -5.29
C LEU A 38 -26.98 -2.05 -5.41
N LEU A 39 -26.51 -1.33 -4.40
CA LEU A 39 -26.46 0.12 -4.45
C LEU A 39 -25.46 0.57 -5.53
N PRO A 40 -25.78 1.62 -6.30
CA PRO A 40 -24.87 2.21 -7.28
C PRO A 40 -23.79 3.05 -6.57
N GLU A 41 -23.10 2.47 -5.59
CA GLU A 41 -22.13 3.12 -4.72
C GLU A 41 -20.81 2.34 -4.68
N THR A 42 -19.76 3.03 -4.23
CA THR A 42 -18.44 2.48 -3.95
C THR A 42 -18.14 2.59 -2.47
N TRP A 43 -17.93 1.45 -1.81
CA TRP A 43 -17.49 1.43 -0.42
C TRP A 43 -15.96 1.37 -0.33
N ILE A 44 -15.38 2.27 0.46
CA ILE A 44 -13.96 2.21 0.85
C ILE A 44 -13.87 1.54 2.21
N ILE A 45 -13.17 0.42 2.28
CA ILE A 45 -12.93 -0.30 3.53
C ILE A 45 -11.62 0.22 4.12
N SER A 46 -11.75 0.95 5.23
CA SER A 46 -10.66 1.76 5.79
C SER A 46 -10.26 1.30 7.20
N ASP A 47 -8.96 1.32 7.48
CA ASP A 47 -8.36 1.11 8.81
C ASP A 47 -7.87 2.42 9.45
N ASN A 48 -8.35 3.57 8.96
CA ASN A 48 -7.90 4.93 9.31
C ASN A 48 -6.46 5.29 8.92
N ASN A 49 -5.76 4.48 8.11
CA ASN A 49 -4.49 4.91 7.55
C ASN A 49 -4.71 6.00 6.49
N ALA A 50 -4.25 7.23 6.80
CA ALA A 50 -4.48 8.41 5.97
C ALA A 50 -3.93 8.28 4.54
N ILE A 51 -2.76 7.66 4.38
CA ILE A 51 -2.10 7.51 3.08
C ILE A 51 -2.91 6.59 2.19
N THR A 52 -3.27 5.41 2.70
CA THR A 52 -4.01 4.44 1.92
C THR A 52 -5.44 4.88 1.65
N ASN A 53 -6.06 5.62 2.58
CA ASN A 53 -7.37 6.22 2.36
C ASN A 53 -7.37 7.24 1.22
N TYR A 54 -6.29 8.00 1.07
CA TYR A 54 -6.15 8.95 -0.04
C TYR A 54 -6.10 8.22 -1.39
N SER A 55 -5.31 7.15 -1.48
CA SER A 55 -5.21 6.31 -2.69
C SER A 55 -6.53 5.62 -3.04
N THR A 56 -7.20 4.99 -2.07
CA THR A 56 -8.48 4.31 -2.32
C THR A 56 -9.59 5.28 -2.68
N ALA A 57 -9.61 6.47 -2.07
CA ALA A 57 -10.54 7.54 -2.46
C ALA A 57 -10.33 7.99 -3.90
N GLY A 58 -9.08 8.15 -4.34
CA GLY A 58 -8.77 8.47 -5.74
C GLY A 58 -9.38 7.47 -6.73
N VAL A 59 -9.17 6.17 -6.49
CA VAL A 59 -9.77 5.10 -7.31
C VAL A 59 -11.29 5.15 -7.26
N ALA A 60 -11.88 5.26 -6.06
CA ALA A 60 -13.33 5.28 -5.89
C ALA A 60 -14.01 6.41 -6.65
N HIS A 61 -13.44 7.61 -6.59
CA HIS A 61 -13.94 8.77 -7.31
C HIS A 61 -13.73 8.63 -8.84
N ALA A 62 -12.63 8.03 -9.30
CA ALA A 62 -12.39 7.77 -10.73
C ALA A 62 -13.40 6.77 -11.32
N LEU A 63 -13.99 5.90 -10.49
CA LEU A 63 -15.10 5.03 -10.90
C LEU A 63 -16.40 5.81 -11.16
N GLY A 64 -16.54 7.03 -10.63
CA GLY A 64 -17.67 7.93 -10.91
C GLY A 64 -18.96 7.59 -10.17
N LEU A 65 -18.88 6.85 -9.06
CA LEU A 65 -20.03 6.54 -8.19
C LEU A 65 -19.91 7.24 -6.84
N PRO A 66 -21.03 7.47 -6.12
CA PRO A 66 -21.00 7.95 -4.74
C PRO A 66 -20.10 7.06 -3.88
N VAL A 67 -19.28 7.70 -3.03
CA VAL A 67 -18.27 7.05 -2.23
C VAL A 67 -18.69 7.08 -0.77
N GLU A 68 -18.65 5.93 -0.12
CA GLU A 68 -18.89 5.81 1.32
C GLU A 68 -17.71 5.10 1.98
N THR A 69 -17.15 5.69 3.04
CA THR A 69 -16.05 5.08 3.79
C THR A 69 -16.59 4.28 4.95
N LYS A 70 -16.33 2.97 4.93
CA LYS A 70 -16.69 2.04 5.99
C LYS A 70 -15.47 1.65 6.80
N ARG A 71 -15.52 1.93 8.10
CA ARG A 71 -14.40 1.66 9.00
C ARG A 71 -14.34 0.18 9.38
N VAL A 72 -13.11 -0.32 9.44
CA VAL A 72 -12.83 -1.64 9.98
C VAL A 72 -12.62 -1.58 11.48
N ILE A 73 -13.37 -2.42 12.20
CA ILE A 73 -13.17 -2.63 13.63
C ILE A 73 -12.31 -3.88 13.78
N PRO A 74 -11.02 -3.76 14.14
CA PRO A 74 -10.18 -4.92 14.41
C PRO A 74 -10.77 -5.66 15.62
N GLN A 75 -11.23 -6.89 15.41
CA GLN A 75 -11.65 -7.73 16.53
C GLN A 75 -10.41 -8.28 17.25
N PRO A 76 -10.33 -8.19 18.59
CA PRO A 76 -9.23 -8.78 19.33
C PRO A 76 -9.25 -10.31 19.13
N THR A 77 -8.13 -10.86 18.65
CA THR A 77 -7.94 -12.31 18.57
C THR A 77 -8.03 -12.92 19.97
N ILE A 78 -9.04 -13.75 20.23
CA ILE A 78 -9.14 -14.50 21.49
C ILE A 78 -7.94 -15.48 21.55
N PRO A 79 -6.99 -15.31 22.48
CA PRO A 79 -5.70 -16.01 22.44
C PRO A 79 -5.80 -17.52 22.71
N LEU A 80 -6.94 -18.02 23.21
CA LEU A 80 -7.05 -19.40 23.69
C LEU A 80 -7.34 -20.46 22.59
N ILE A 81 -7.85 -20.05 21.41
CA ILE A 81 -8.22 -21.00 20.32
C ILE A 81 -7.08 -21.17 19.30
N GLY A 82 -6.02 -20.35 19.39
CA GLY A 82 -4.85 -20.40 18.52
C GLY A 82 -4.07 -21.73 18.56
N GLN A 83 -4.08 -22.43 19.69
CA GLN A 83 -3.30 -23.67 19.86
C GLN A 83 -3.94 -24.92 19.23
N LEU A 84 -5.21 -24.88 18.84
CA LEU A 84 -5.90 -25.97 18.13
C LEU A 84 -6.12 -25.67 16.63
N SER A 85 -5.48 -24.63 16.10
CA SER A 85 -5.70 -24.11 14.74
C SER A 85 -5.21 -25.01 13.61
N GLY A 86 -4.49 -26.11 13.91
CA GLY A 86 -4.10 -27.11 12.91
C GLY A 86 -5.30 -27.83 12.25
N LEU A 87 -6.41 -27.99 12.99
CA LEU A 87 -7.60 -28.70 12.48
C LEU A 87 -8.62 -27.77 11.79
N ARG A 88 -8.53 -26.45 11.99
CA ARG A 88 -9.48 -25.48 11.45
C ARG A 88 -9.25 -25.17 9.96
N SER A 89 -8.09 -25.50 9.41
CA SER A 89 -7.80 -25.39 7.97
C SER A 89 -8.32 -26.57 7.15
N LEU A 90 -8.69 -27.68 7.80
CA LEU A 90 -9.14 -28.92 7.13
C LEU A 90 -10.66 -29.04 7.03
N PHE A 91 -11.41 -28.35 7.90
CA PHE A 91 -12.87 -28.29 7.83
C PHE A 91 -13.29 -26.90 7.36
N GLY A 92 -13.44 -26.76 6.05
CA GLY A 92 -14.15 -25.64 5.48
C GLY A 92 -15.62 -25.70 5.92
N GLU A 93 -15.96 -25.03 7.01
CA GLU A 93 -17.36 -24.76 7.33
C GLU A 93 -17.55 -23.57 8.29
N SER A 94 -18.42 -22.68 7.83
CA SER A 94 -19.44 -21.93 8.57
C SER A 94 -19.21 -21.68 10.07
N SER A 95 -18.88 -20.44 10.41
CA SER A 95 -19.40 -19.82 11.62
C SER A 95 -20.44 -18.76 11.25
N ASN A 96 -21.71 -19.14 11.29
CA ASN A 96 -22.80 -18.21 11.58
C ASN A 96 -22.53 -17.59 12.95
N GLY A 97 -21.95 -16.39 12.97
CA GLY A 97 -21.63 -15.69 14.22
C GLY A 97 -20.89 -14.40 13.93
N LYS A 98 -21.64 -13.30 13.81
CA LYS A 98 -21.19 -11.89 13.84
C LYS A 98 -19.72 -11.66 13.46
N LEU A 99 -19.38 -11.95 12.21
CA LEU A 99 -18.28 -11.24 11.58
C LEU A 99 -18.85 -9.87 11.24
N SER A 100 -18.43 -8.83 11.92
CA SER A 100 -18.51 -7.50 11.32
C SER A 100 -17.17 -6.89 11.62
N CYS A 101 -16.22 -7.21 10.74
CA CYS A 101 -15.00 -6.41 10.68
C CYS A 101 -15.29 -5.05 10.06
N VAL A 102 -16.52 -4.75 9.61
CA VAL A 102 -16.96 -3.45 9.08
C VAL A 102 -18.15 -2.94 9.89
N GLU A 103 -18.07 -1.70 10.40
CA GLU A 103 -19.01 -1.09 11.36
C GLU A 103 -20.49 -1.09 10.89
N ASP A 104 -20.73 -1.03 9.57
CA ASP A 104 -22.08 -0.99 8.95
C ASP A 104 -22.42 -2.21 8.07
N ALA A 105 -21.72 -3.33 8.24
CA ALA A 105 -21.94 -4.50 7.37
C ALA A 105 -23.36 -5.08 7.44
N TYR A 106 -24.18 -4.67 8.40
CA TYR A 106 -25.53 -5.18 8.64
C TYR A 106 -26.64 -4.49 7.82
N SER A 107 -26.32 -3.52 6.96
CA SER A 107 -27.32 -3.00 6.02
C SER A 107 -27.70 -4.07 4.99
N ASP A 108 -28.99 -4.20 4.67
CA ASP A 108 -29.50 -5.12 3.64
C ASP A 108 -29.02 -4.72 2.22
N SER A 109 -28.44 -3.52 2.09
CA SER A 109 -28.04 -2.90 0.84
C SER A 109 -26.52 -2.93 0.66
N MET A 110 -26.04 -3.81 -0.22
CA MET A 110 -24.60 -3.99 -0.50
C MET A 110 -24.15 -3.12 -1.68
N PRO A 111 -22.87 -2.69 -1.73
CA PRO A 111 -22.39 -1.78 -2.76
C PRO A 111 -22.11 -2.50 -4.06
N ARG A 112 -22.01 -1.73 -5.16
CA ARG A 112 -21.56 -2.25 -6.45
C ARG A 112 -20.05 -2.53 -6.43
N PHE A 113 -19.28 -1.63 -5.84
CA PHE A 113 -17.83 -1.75 -5.69
C PHE A 113 -17.41 -1.68 -4.22
N ALA A 114 -16.42 -2.47 -3.84
CA ALA A 114 -15.75 -2.37 -2.56
C ALA A 114 -14.24 -2.29 -2.79
N ILE A 115 -13.56 -1.34 -2.15
CA ILE A 115 -12.13 -1.06 -2.36
C ILE A 115 -11.41 -1.13 -1.02
N ALA A 116 -10.26 -1.80 -0.98
CA ALA A 116 -9.35 -1.81 0.17
C ALA A 116 -7.88 -1.73 -0.27
N ALA A 117 -7.00 -1.34 0.65
CA ALA A 117 -5.55 -1.27 0.37
C ALA A 117 -4.67 -1.90 1.46
N THR A 118 -5.20 -2.06 2.68
CA THR A 118 -4.41 -2.52 3.82
C THR A 118 -4.74 -3.95 4.21
N ARG A 119 -3.78 -4.58 4.90
CA ARG A 119 -3.94 -5.93 5.45
C ARG A 119 -5.08 -5.99 6.48
N GLN A 120 -5.32 -4.90 7.20
CA GLN A 120 -6.41 -4.81 8.17
C GLN A 120 -7.77 -4.66 7.49
N ALA A 121 -7.83 -3.98 6.34
CA ALA A 121 -9.04 -3.80 5.55
C ALA A 121 -9.43 -5.03 4.71
N LEU A 122 -8.47 -5.87 4.32
CA LEU A 122 -8.68 -7.03 3.45
C LEU A 122 -9.77 -8.01 3.94
N PRO A 123 -9.85 -8.40 5.23
CA PRO A 123 -10.93 -9.26 5.72
C PRO A 123 -12.33 -8.67 5.48
N GLY A 124 -12.51 -7.35 5.63
CA GLY A 124 -13.77 -6.66 5.35
C GLY A 124 -14.16 -6.73 3.89
N LEU A 125 -13.17 -6.55 3.00
CA LEU A 125 -13.38 -6.71 1.56
C LEU A 125 -13.85 -8.13 1.20
N LEU A 126 -13.19 -9.15 1.75
CA LEU A 126 -13.54 -10.57 1.50
C LEU A 126 -14.90 -10.94 2.09
N GLU A 127 -15.25 -10.36 3.23
CA GLU A 127 -16.55 -10.55 3.86
C GLU A 127 -17.68 -10.01 2.99
N ILE A 128 -17.53 -8.80 2.43
CA ILE A 128 -18.52 -8.21 1.52
C ILE A 128 -18.70 -9.09 0.27
N ARG A 129 -17.60 -9.58 -0.32
CA ARG A 129 -17.65 -10.51 -1.45
C ARG A 129 -18.45 -11.77 -1.11
N LYS A 130 -18.18 -12.36 0.05
CA LYS A 130 -18.87 -13.57 0.52
C LYS A 130 -20.36 -13.33 0.74
N ARG A 131 -20.74 -12.22 1.38
CA ARG A 131 -22.14 -11.86 1.66
C ARG A 131 -22.93 -11.59 0.39
N THR A 132 -22.27 -11.03 -0.61
CA THR A 132 -22.88 -10.75 -1.91
C THR A 132 -22.85 -11.93 -2.87
N ASP A 133 -22.28 -13.08 -2.47
CA ASP A 133 -22.03 -14.23 -3.36
C ASP A 133 -21.26 -13.83 -4.63
N GLY A 134 -20.25 -12.96 -4.45
CA GLY A 134 -19.39 -12.44 -5.52
C GLY A 134 -20.04 -11.36 -6.39
N ARG A 135 -21.22 -10.85 -6.05
CA ARG A 135 -21.91 -9.82 -6.86
C ARG A 135 -21.31 -8.43 -6.71
N THR A 136 -20.74 -8.10 -5.54
CA THR A 136 -19.97 -6.87 -5.35
C THR A 136 -18.58 -7.04 -5.94
N MET A 137 -18.18 -6.11 -6.79
CA MET A 137 -16.85 -6.06 -7.38
C MET A 137 -15.83 -5.68 -6.31
N THR A 138 -14.89 -6.58 -6.02
CA THR A 138 -13.83 -6.31 -5.05
C THR A 138 -12.55 -5.82 -5.72
N VAL A 139 -12.07 -4.67 -5.27
CA VAL A 139 -10.84 -4.04 -5.75
C VAL A 139 -9.85 -3.96 -4.59
N TYR A 140 -8.60 -4.36 -4.82
CA TYR A 140 -7.55 -4.25 -3.81
C TYR A 140 -6.31 -3.56 -4.38
N LEU A 141 -5.79 -2.56 -3.65
CA LEU A 141 -4.57 -1.83 -3.99
C LEU A 141 -3.37 -2.49 -3.30
N GLY A 142 -2.37 -2.89 -4.09
CA GLY A 142 -1.18 -3.60 -3.64
C GLY A 142 -1.34 -5.12 -3.65
N LEU A 143 -0.42 -5.81 -2.99
CA LEU A 143 -0.37 -7.27 -2.97
C LEU A 143 -1.08 -7.85 -1.73
N PRO A 144 -2.24 -8.52 -1.87
CA PRO A 144 -2.96 -9.02 -0.72
C PRO A 144 -2.32 -10.32 -0.18
N ASN A 145 -2.34 -10.49 1.16
CA ASN A 145 -1.84 -11.71 1.81
C ASN A 145 -2.88 -12.84 1.80
N THR A 146 -3.41 -13.16 0.63
CA THR A 146 -4.40 -14.22 0.40
C THR A 146 -4.26 -14.75 -1.03
N LYS A 147 -5.10 -15.71 -1.45
CA LYS A 147 -5.12 -16.13 -2.85
C LYS A 147 -5.54 -14.95 -3.73
N LEU A 148 -4.79 -14.66 -4.78
CA LEU A 148 -5.04 -13.51 -5.66
C LEU A 148 -6.41 -13.58 -6.36
N SER A 149 -6.94 -14.79 -6.56
CA SER A 149 -8.31 -15.04 -7.06
C SER A 149 -9.42 -14.64 -6.08
N ASN A 150 -9.09 -14.35 -4.82
CA ASN A 150 -10.05 -13.91 -3.81
C ASN A 150 -10.47 -12.44 -3.98
N VAL A 151 -9.83 -11.70 -4.89
CA VAL A 151 -10.17 -10.33 -5.26
C VAL A 151 -10.44 -10.28 -6.77
N ASP A 152 -11.43 -9.49 -7.19
CA ASP A 152 -11.85 -9.41 -8.60
C ASP A 152 -10.93 -8.53 -9.46
N ALA A 153 -10.38 -7.47 -8.87
CA ALA A 153 -9.40 -6.58 -9.49
C ALA A 153 -8.26 -6.18 -8.52
N LEU A 154 -7.03 -6.29 -8.99
CA LEU A 154 -5.81 -5.96 -8.25
C LEU A 154 -5.10 -4.78 -8.93
N LEU A 155 -4.86 -3.71 -8.19
CA LEU A 155 -4.04 -2.59 -8.64
C LEU A 155 -2.66 -2.73 -8.01
N ILE A 156 -1.70 -3.31 -8.72
CA ILE A 156 -0.38 -3.62 -8.19
C ILE A 156 0.69 -2.66 -8.70
N THR A 157 1.74 -2.45 -7.92
CA THR A 157 2.88 -1.66 -8.38
C THR A 157 3.84 -2.51 -9.20
N ARG A 158 4.74 -1.86 -9.95
CA ARG A 158 5.83 -2.56 -10.63
C ARG A 158 6.73 -3.30 -9.65
N LEU A 159 6.92 -2.77 -8.45
CA LEU A 159 7.63 -3.48 -7.38
C LEU A 159 6.89 -4.76 -6.99
N ASP A 160 5.57 -4.71 -6.76
CA ASP A 160 4.77 -5.89 -6.42
C ASP A 160 4.82 -6.95 -7.52
N GLN A 161 4.80 -6.54 -8.78
CA GLN A 161 4.95 -7.44 -9.92
C GLN A 161 6.34 -8.12 -9.94
N MET A 162 7.40 -7.40 -9.54
CA MET A 162 8.73 -7.98 -9.38
C MET A 162 8.75 -9.01 -8.24
N LYS A 163 8.11 -8.72 -7.10
CA LYS A 163 7.95 -9.68 -5.98
C LYS A 163 7.18 -10.94 -6.42
N LEU A 164 6.14 -10.78 -7.23
CA LEU A 164 5.40 -11.92 -7.77
C LEU A 164 6.24 -12.75 -8.73
N ARG A 165 7.02 -12.09 -9.59
CA ARG A 165 7.89 -12.76 -10.56
C ARG A 165 8.99 -13.57 -9.88
N SER A 166 9.55 -13.10 -8.77
CA SER A 166 10.55 -13.86 -8.02
C SER A 166 9.97 -15.13 -7.37
N ILE A 167 8.67 -15.17 -7.10
CA ILE A 167 7.97 -16.37 -6.63
C ILE A 167 7.62 -17.33 -7.79
N GLY A 168 7.31 -16.79 -8.97
CA GLY A 168 7.16 -17.58 -10.20
C GLY A 168 6.43 -16.84 -11.33
N PRO A 169 6.78 -17.08 -12.60
CA PRO A 169 6.27 -16.31 -13.74
C PRO A 169 4.75 -16.42 -13.92
N GLY A 170 4.16 -17.60 -13.64
CA GLY A 170 2.71 -17.81 -13.71
C GLY A 170 1.92 -17.03 -12.65
N ARG A 171 2.58 -16.50 -11.61
CA ARG A 171 1.94 -15.63 -10.60
C ARG A 171 2.05 -14.15 -10.92
N ALA A 172 2.94 -13.78 -11.85
CA ALA A 172 3.14 -12.39 -12.27
C ALA A 172 2.23 -11.98 -13.44
N ASN A 173 1.67 -12.95 -14.17
CA ASN A 173 0.73 -12.71 -15.26
C ASN A 173 -0.69 -13.03 -14.78
N LEU A 174 -1.31 -12.04 -14.13
CA LEU A 174 -2.64 -12.17 -13.55
C LEU A 174 -3.64 -11.43 -14.43
N GLU A 175 -4.66 -12.14 -14.90
CA GLU A 175 -5.75 -11.55 -15.68
C GLU A 175 -6.55 -10.53 -14.87
N ASN A 176 -6.57 -10.70 -13.54
CA ASN A 176 -7.26 -9.80 -12.62
C ASN A 176 -6.36 -8.69 -12.05
N ALA A 177 -5.21 -8.38 -12.65
CA ALA A 177 -4.33 -7.32 -12.16
C ALA A 177 -3.88 -6.35 -13.26
N ILE A 178 -3.82 -5.07 -12.91
CA ILE A 178 -3.13 -4.02 -13.68
C ILE A 178 -1.91 -3.55 -12.89
N SER A 179 -0.80 -3.32 -13.60
CA SER A 179 0.46 -2.88 -12.98
C SER A 179 0.76 -1.43 -13.33
N THR A 180 0.91 -0.59 -12.31
CA THR A 180 1.36 0.81 -12.42
C THR A 180 2.83 0.95 -12.04
N LEU A 181 3.50 2.03 -12.46
CA LEU A 181 4.90 2.27 -12.11
C LEU A 181 5.05 2.52 -10.60
N LEU A 182 4.25 3.44 -10.09
CA LEU A 182 4.19 3.83 -8.69
C LEU A 182 2.81 3.46 -8.11
N PRO A 183 2.67 3.30 -6.78
CA PRO A 183 1.36 3.19 -6.14
C PRO A 183 0.42 4.32 -6.58
N ILE A 184 -0.85 4.03 -6.82
CA ILE A 184 -1.82 5.07 -7.20
C ILE A 184 -1.89 6.14 -6.10
N SER A 185 -1.63 7.38 -6.47
CA SER A 185 -1.81 8.56 -5.64
C SER A 185 -3.14 9.21 -6.03
N GLY A 186 -3.96 9.63 -5.06
CA GLY A 186 -5.35 10.06 -5.28
C GLY A 186 -5.55 11.29 -6.18
N LEU A 187 -6.82 11.61 -6.45
CA LEU A 187 -7.27 12.48 -7.55
C LEU A 187 -6.97 13.98 -7.48
N SER A 188 -6.59 14.53 -6.34
CA SER A 188 -6.40 15.98 -6.27
C SER A 188 -4.98 16.33 -6.70
N PRO A 189 -4.77 16.99 -7.87
CA PRO A 189 -3.54 17.71 -8.11
C PRO A 189 -3.50 18.86 -7.11
N ILE A 190 -2.93 18.61 -5.93
CA ILE A 190 -2.57 19.69 -5.04
C ILE A 190 -1.38 20.35 -5.71
N THR A 191 -1.65 21.50 -6.34
CA THR A 191 -0.56 22.30 -6.91
C THR A 191 0.34 22.68 -5.75
N PRO A 192 1.64 22.36 -5.80
CA PRO A 192 2.54 22.71 -4.72
C PRO A 192 2.50 24.22 -4.53
N VAL A 193 2.23 24.65 -3.30
CA VAL A 193 2.27 26.06 -2.95
C VAL A 193 3.75 26.44 -3.01
N SER A 194 4.09 27.32 -3.94
CA SER A 194 5.46 27.85 -4.04
C SER A 194 5.80 28.54 -2.72
N ALA A 195 6.53 27.83 -1.86
CA ALA A 195 7.04 28.38 -0.62
C ALA A 195 8.09 29.43 -0.99
N GLN A 196 7.93 30.65 -0.48
CA GLN A 196 8.90 31.74 -0.71
C GLN A 196 10.29 31.41 -0.15
N ASP A 197 10.35 30.54 0.88
CA ASP A 197 11.57 30.02 1.46
C ASP A 197 11.70 28.50 1.22
N PRO A 198 12.93 27.97 1.02
CA PRO A 198 13.16 26.55 0.81
C PRO A 198 12.73 25.74 2.03
N SER A 199 11.67 24.95 1.84
CA SER A 199 11.10 24.02 2.81
C SER A 199 11.37 22.58 2.40
N VAL A 200 11.79 21.75 3.34
CA VAL A 200 12.02 20.32 3.10
C VAL A 200 11.09 19.51 3.97
N VAL A 201 10.42 18.53 3.36
CA VAL A 201 9.67 17.52 4.09
C VAL A 201 10.47 16.22 4.09
N ILE A 202 10.72 15.70 5.29
CA ILE A 202 11.46 14.45 5.49
C ILE A 202 10.47 13.39 5.94
N CYS A 203 10.29 12.36 5.14
CA CYS A 203 9.34 11.29 5.40
C CYS A 203 10.07 10.00 5.77
N ILE A 204 9.84 9.55 7.00
CA ILE A 204 10.49 8.36 7.54
C ILE A 204 9.42 7.29 7.70
N GLY A 205 9.60 6.19 6.97
CA GLY A 205 8.70 5.04 6.99
C GLY A 205 8.88 4.17 8.24
N THR A 206 8.44 2.92 8.12
CA THR A 206 8.52 1.90 9.17
C THR A 206 9.95 1.40 9.43
N GLY A 207 10.91 1.77 8.58
CA GLY A 207 12.32 1.42 8.65
C GLY A 207 12.64 0.03 8.11
N PHE A 208 11.68 -0.63 7.46
CA PHE A 208 11.86 -1.97 6.92
C PHE A 208 10.99 -2.18 5.68
N GLU A 209 11.62 -2.64 4.60
CA GLU A 209 10.92 -3.15 3.42
C GLU A 209 11.44 -4.57 3.13
N PRO A 210 10.57 -5.60 3.16
CA PRO A 210 10.94 -6.99 2.91
C PRO A 210 11.70 -7.22 1.62
N SER A 211 11.45 -6.39 0.59
CA SER A 211 12.13 -6.47 -0.70
C SER A 211 13.56 -5.91 -0.72
N GLY A 212 14.14 -5.60 0.44
CA GLY A 212 15.59 -5.41 0.56
C GLY A 212 16.05 -4.13 1.23
N PHE A 213 15.28 -3.55 2.16
CA PHE A 213 15.74 -2.38 2.91
C PHE A 213 15.52 -2.50 4.40
N ARG A 214 16.51 -2.02 5.16
CA ARG A 214 16.44 -1.88 6.61
C ARG A 214 17.16 -0.62 7.02
N LEU A 215 16.42 0.29 7.63
CA LEU A 215 16.92 1.52 8.18
C LEU A 215 17.76 1.21 9.43
N LEU A 216 18.97 1.74 9.48
CA LEU A 216 19.89 1.62 10.61
C LEU A 216 19.98 2.94 11.35
N THR A 217 20.48 2.88 12.58
CA THR A 217 20.79 4.05 13.41
C THR A 217 21.71 5.03 12.69
N THR A 218 22.70 4.51 11.96
CA THR A 218 23.64 5.32 11.17
C THR A 218 22.99 6.05 10.00
N ASP A 219 21.84 5.61 9.51
CA ASP A 219 21.12 6.32 8.45
C ASP A 219 20.46 7.59 9.00
N TYR A 220 19.98 7.58 10.24
CA TYR A 220 19.49 8.79 10.90
C TYR A 220 20.59 9.83 11.05
N ASP A 221 21.77 9.41 11.52
CA ASP A 221 22.91 10.32 11.67
C ASP A 221 23.29 10.93 10.31
N ARG A 222 23.26 10.15 9.22
CA ARG A 222 23.49 10.64 7.85
C ARG A 222 22.43 11.63 7.38
N ILE A 223 21.15 11.33 7.62
CA ILE A 223 20.03 12.22 7.26
C ILE A 223 20.22 13.56 7.98
N VAL A 224 20.47 13.53 9.29
CA VAL A 224 20.69 14.71 10.13
C VAL A 224 21.90 15.49 9.67
N ASP A 225 23.07 14.85 9.62
CA ASP A 225 24.30 15.50 9.18
C ASP A 225 24.07 16.12 7.81
N GLY A 226 23.34 15.45 6.93
CA GLY A 226 22.94 16.01 5.65
C GLY A 226 22.15 17.29 5.70
N ILE A 227 21.04 17.26 6.43
CA ILE A 227 20.11 18.38 6.56
C ILE A 227 20.77 19.61 7.17
N LEU A 228 21.64 19.41 8.18
CA LEU A 228 22.36 20.49 8.86
C LEU A 228 23.31 21.28 7.93
N HIS A 229 23.60 20.75 6.73
CA HIS A 229 24.45 21.41 5.74
C HIS A 229 23.67 22.07 4.60
N LEU A 230 22.35 21.87 4.53
CA LEU A 230 21.51 22.45 3.48
C LEU A 230 21.04 23.86 3.88
N PRO A 231 20.90 24.81 2.94
CA PRO A 231 20.44 26.18 3.20
C PRO A 231 18.91 26.23 3.38
N LEU A 232 18.40 25.56 4.41
CA LEU A 232 16.96 25.39 4.65
C LEU A 232 16.43 26.39 5.66
N SER A 233 15.23 26.91 5.41
CA SER A 233 14.54 27.81 6.35
C SER A 233 13.53 27.07 7.22
N ARG A 234 12.91 26.01 6.67
CA ARG A 234 11.88 25.21 7.35
C ARG A 234 12.07 23.73 7.08
N ILE A 235 11.99 22.93 8.14
CA ILE A 235 12.03 21.47 8.06
C ILE A 235 10.76 20.91 8.68
N ARG A 236 10.08 20.03 7.95
CA ARG A 236 9.01 19.20 8.52
C ARG A 236 9.42 17.74 8.49
N ILE A 237 9.29 17.08 9.62
CA ILE A 237 9.57 15.65 9.74
C ILE A 237 8.24 14.91 9.87
N VAL A 238 7.94 14.08 8.88
CA VAL A 238 6.76 13.23 8.83
C VAL A 238 7.14 11.82 9.27
N MET A 239 6.44 11.33 10.29
CA MET A 239 6.51 9.94 10.74
C MET A 239 5.24 9.19 10.36
N ASP A 240 5.42 7.99 9.81
CA ASP A 240 4.33 7.04 9.57
C ASP A 240 3.63 6.64 10.90
N PRO A 241 2.43 6.02 10.90
CA PRO A 241 1.76 5.64 12.14
C PRO A 241 2.35 4.39 12.81
N GLU A 242 3.09 3.55 12.06
CA GLU A 242 3.64 2.27 12.54
C GLU A 242 5.17 2.21 12.79
N PRO A 243 5.94 3.29 13.04
CA PRO A 243 7.37 3.16 13.30
C PRO A 243 7.57 2.47 14.65
N ASN A 244 8.55 1.57 14.69
CA ASN A 244 8.95 0.89 15.91
C ASN A 244 9.24 1.93 17.02
N ARG A 245 8.78 1.69 18.25
CA ARG A 245 9.02 2.57 19.41
C ARG A 245 10.50 2.98 19.54
N GLY A 246 11.42 2.05 19.27
CA GLY A 246 12.86 2.34 19.29
C GLY A 246 13.29 3.32 18.19
N MET A 247 12.64 3.29 17.02
CA MET A 247 12.89 4.25 15.95
C MET A 247 12.38 5.63 16.31
N ARG A 248 11.19 5.75 16.93
CA ARG A 248 10.70 7.05 17.40
C ARG A 248 11.65 7.68 18.40
N THR A 249 12.09 6.92 19.40
CA THR A 249 13.07 7.41 20.38
C THR A 249 14.40 7.79 19.72
N ALA A 250 14.88 7.01 18.74
CA ALA A 250 16.08 7.34 17.98
C ALA A 250 15.90 8.64 17.18
N LEU A 251 14.74 8.83 16.54
CA LEU A 251 14.42 10.03 15.80
C LEU A 251 14.37 11.27 16.70
N GLU A 252 13.64 11.19 17.81
CA GLU A 252 13.52 12.29 18.77
C GLU A 252 14.88 12.69 19.33
N SER A 253 15.65 11.71 19.81
CA SER A 253 16.93 11.96 20.47
C SER A 253 18.08 12.34 19.53
N ARG A 254 18.08 11.87 18.28
CA ARG A 254 19.20 12.06 17.34
C ARG A 254 18.91 13.07 16.23
N VAL A 255 17.67 13.14 15.78
CA VAL A 255 17.26 14.03 14.68
C VAL A 255 16.72 15.32 15.26
N ILE A 256 15.60 15.24 15.97
CA ILE A 256 14.86 16.43 16.41
C ILE A 256 15.69 17.24 17.41
N LYS A 257 16.26 16.57 18.42
CA LYS A 257 17.11 17.22 19.42
C LYS A 257 18.34 17.89 18.79
N ARG A 258 19.04 17.20 17.89
CA ARG A 258 20.28 17.71 17.29
C ARG A 258 20.05 18.86 16.30
N ILE A 259 18.93 18.87 15.58
CA ILE A 259 18.55 19.99 14.72
C ILE A 259 18.19 21.22 15.59
N ARG A 260 17.46 21.02 16.69
CA ARG A 260 17.06 22.12 17.60
C ARG A 260 18.20 22.69 18.42
N GLU A 261 19.15 21.86 18.85
CA GLU A 261 20.28 22.24 19.70
C GLU A 261 21.51 22.69 18.89
N GLN A 262 21.40 22.81 17.56
CA GLN A 262 22.53 23.19 16.74
C GLN A 262 23.01 24.60 17.11
N PRO A 263 24.28 24.78 17.54
CA PRO A 263 24.79 26.09 17.87
C PRO A 263 24.83 26.94 16.60
N VAL A 264 24.18 28.11 16.65
CA VAL A 264 24.25 29.11 15.59
C VAL A 264 25.67 29.67 15.60
N ASP A 265 26.48 29.29 14.61
CA ASP A 265 27.81 29.87 14.43
C ASP A 265 27.65 31.33 13.97
N PRO A 266 28.04 32.33 14.78
CA PRO A 266 27.85 33.74 14.45
C PRO A 266 28.67 34.21 13.25
N ASN A 267 29.67 33.44 12.81
CA ASN A 267 30.49 33.75 11.63
C ASN A 267 30.06 33.01 10.37
N SER A 268 29.02 32.17 10.46
CA SER A 268 28.52 31.41 9.32
C SER A 268 27.58 32.27 8.47
N THR A 269 27.78 32.29 7.16
CA THR A 269 26.87 32.89 6.18
C THR A 269 25.57 32.09 6.01
N ARG A 270 25.40 30.97 6.73
CA ARG A 270 24.23 30.09 6.63
C ARG A 270 23.05 30.67 7.39
N LYS A 271 21.86 30.68 6.78
CA LYS A 271 20.61 30.90 7.51
C LYS A 271 20.44 29.76 8.53
N PRO A 272 20.24 30.05 9.83
CA PRO A 272 19.90 29.01 10.79
C PRO A 272 18.54 28.42 10.43
N VAL A 273 18.35 27.13 10.69
CA VAL A 273 17.03 26.49 10.61
C VAL A 273 16.14 27.17 11.64
N THR A 274 15.17 27.94 11.18
CA THR A 274 14.30 28.74 12.06
C THR A 274 13.08 27.98 12.55
N ASP A 275 12.63 26.96 11.82
CA ASP A 275 11.40 26.24 12.13
C ASP A 275 11.53 24.73 11.87
N VAL A 276 11.25 23.93 12.90
CA VAL A 276 11.27 22.46 12.85
C VAL A 276 9.97 21.92 13.41
N GLU A 277 9.14 21.43 12.50
CA GLU A 277 7.83 20.85 12.80
C GLU A 277 7.90 19.31 12.70
N VAL A 278 7.24 18.62 13.62
CA VAL A 278 7.19 17.15 13.65
C VAL A 278 5.73 16.73 13.54
N ILE A 279 5.42 15.96 12.51
CA ILE A 279 4.07 15.48 12.19
C ILE A 279 4.07 13.97 12.39
N ASP A 280 3.46 13.52 13.49
CA ASP A 280 3.33 12.11 13.84
C ASP A 280 1.93 11.61 13.47
N TYR A 281 1.82 10.83 12.39
CA TYR A 281 0.53 10.29 11.95
C TYR A 281 -0.06 9.22 12.89
N ALA A 282 0.70 8.77 13.89
CA ALA A 282 0.11 7.95 14.96
C ALA A 282 -0.72 8.79 15.94
N VAL A 283 -0.47 10.10 15.99
CA VAL A 283 -1.25 11.04 16.79
C VAL A 283 -2.37 11.56 15.89
N GLY A 284 -3.62 11.26 16.22
CA GLY A 284 -4.77 11.73 15.43
C GLY A 284 -4.81 13.26 15.29
N GLY A 285 -5.46 13.76 14.23
CA GLY A 285 -5.62 15.20 13.99
C GLY A 285 -4.48 15.88 13.22
N GLN A 286 -3.55 15.11 12.64
CA GLN A 286 -2.54 15.68 11.73
C GLN A 286 -3.19 16.19 10.43
N PRO A 287 -2.59 17.19 9.78
CA PRO A 287 -2.99 17.60 8.43
C PRO A 287 -2.86 16.43 7.44
N PRO A 288 -3.67 16.37 6.37
CA PRO A 288 -3.50 15.40 5.30
C PRO A 288 -2.09 15.42 4.73
N LEU A 289 -1.49 14.24 4.51
CA LEU A 289 -0.10 14.15 4.03
C LEU A 289 0.11 14.85 2.69
N ALA A 290 -0.92 14.85 1.85
CA ALA A 290 -0.88 15.54 0.58
C ALA A 290 -0.70 17.07 0.75
N GLU A 291 -1.33 17.68 1.75
CA GLU A 291 -1.17 19.11 2.07
C GLU A 291 0.23 19.41 2.64
N VAL A 292 0.74 18.50 3.47
CA VAL A 292 2.10 18.61 4.01
C VAL A 292 3.13 18.61 2.87
N LEU A 293 3.03 17.65 1.96
CA LEU A 293 3.92 17.54 0.80
C LEU A 293 3.79 18.72 -0.16
N ALA A 294 2.57 19.19 -0.43
CA ALA A 294 2.33 20.32 -1.32
C ALA A 294 2.98 21.63 -0.85
N SER A 295 3.31 21.74 0.44
CA SER A 295 4.03 22.90 0.99
C SER A 295 5.55 22.74 0.99
N ALA A 296 6.07 21.63 0.47
CA ALA A 296 7.49 21.32 0.36
C ALA A 296 8.07 21.85 -0.96
N THR A 297 9.33 22.30 -0.92
CA THR A 297 10.12 22.50 -2.15
C THR A 297 10.87 21.24 -2.56
N HIS A 298 11.29 20.43 -1.59
CA HIS A 298 11.97 19.15 -1.81
C HIS A 298 11.46 18.12 -0.80
N VAL A 299 11.44 16.86 -1.20
CA VAL A 299 11.03 15.74 -0.35
C VAL A 299 12.21 14.79 -0.17
N ILE A 300 12.53 14.44 1.07
CA ILE A 300 13.49 13.39 1.39
C ILE A 300 12.70 12.23 2.00
N ALA A 301 12.70 11.07 1.36
CA ALA A 301 12.00 9.88 1.85
C ALA A 301 12.98 8.75 2.14
N THR A 302 12.74 7.97 3.19
CA THR A 302 13.48 6.70 3.38
C THR A 302 13.06 5.68 2.32
N ALA A 303 13.98 4.80 1.92
CA ALA A 303 13.76 3.88 0.80
C ALA A 303 12.61 2.86 1.00
N ASP A 304 12.11 2.66 2.22
CA ASP A 304 10.91 1.86 2.49
C ASP A 304 9.59 2.62 2.28
N ASN A 305 9.60 3.96 2.25
CA ASN A 305 8.37 4.75 2.23
C ASN A 305 7.85 5.00 0.79
N ILE A 306 7.57 3.91 0.08
CA ILE A 306 7.14 3.92 -1.32
C ILE A 306 5.83 4.70 -1.55
N PRO A 307 4.80 4.62 -0.68
CA PRO A 307 3.59 5.41 -0.86
C PRO A 307 3.85 6.93 -0.88
N VAL A 308 4.75 7.41 -0.02
CA VAL A 308 5.12 8.82 0.01
C VAL A 308 5.94 9.22 -1.20
N VAL A 309 6.89 8.37 -1.62
CA VAL A 309 7.64 8.57 -2.87
C VAL A 309 6.68 8.73 -4.04
N SER A 310 5.67 7.85 -4.14
CA SER A 310 4.66 7.94 -5.19
C SER A 310 3.92 9.26 -5.18
N MET A 311 3.43 9.66 -4.01
CA MET A 311 2.62 10.88 -3.88
C MET A 311 3.44 12.13 -4.20
N ALA A 312 4.68 12.20 -3.72
CA ALA A 312 5.57 13.32 -4.02
C ALA A 312 5.93 13.40 -5.51
N VAL A 313 6.23 12.26 -6.15
CA VAL A 313 6.49 12.19 -7.59
C VAL A 313 5.25 12.60 -8.40
N SER A 314 4.07 12.15 -7.98
CA SER A 314 2.78 12.50 -8.63
C SER A 314 2.47 14.00 -8.54
N MET A 315 3.00 14.69 -7.54
CA MET A 315 2.90 16.14 -7.39
C MET A 315 3.98 16.91 -8.16
N GLY A 316 4.90 16.21 -8.83
CA GLY A 316 6.04 16.83 -9.53
C GLY A 316 7.09 17.40 -8.58
N LEU A 317 7.14 16.95 -7.33
CA LEU A 317 8.14 17.41 -6.36
C LEU A 317 9.50 16.74 -6.60
N PRO A 318 10.62 17.44 -6.39
CA PRO A 318 11.94 16.82 -6.27
C PRO A 318 11.97 15.79 -5.12
N VAL A 319 12.27 14.52 -5.44
CA VAL A 319 12.28 13.42 -4.45
C VAL A 319 13.67 12.82 -4.30
N TYR A 320 14.20 12.86 -3.08
CA TYR A 320 15.47 12.26 -2.71
C TYR A 320 15.26 11.06 -1.79
N ILE A 321 15.95 9.96 -2.08
CA ILE A 321 15.83 8.71 -1.35
C ILE A 321 17.01 8.54 -0.42
N ALA A 322 16.73 8.58 0.89
CA ALA A 322 17.69 8.29 1.93
C ALA A 322 17.86 6.76 2.10
N GLY A 323 19.11 6.30 2.01
CA GLY A 323 19.46 4.88 2.13
C GLY A 323 19.28 4.05 0.85
N MET A 324 19.10 4.71 -0.31
CA MET A 324 18.99 4.05 -1.62
C MET A 324 20.21 3.21 -1.97
N GLU A 325 21.40 3.48 -1.43
CA GLU A 325 22.60 2.67 -1.67
C GLU A 325 22.58 1.32 -0.96
N ARG A 326 21.70 1.17 0.03
CA ARG A 326 21.58 -0.01 0.89
C ARG A 326 20.43 -0.92 0.50
N VAL A 327 19.64 -0.54 -0.49
CA VAL A 327 18.58 -1.40 -1.02
C VAL A 327 19.20 -2.60 -1.75
N SER A 328 18.55 -3.75 -1.62
CA SER A 328 18.88 -5.00 -2.30
C SER A 328 17.68 -5.55 -3.08
N ASN A 329 17.88 -6.70 -3.73
CA ASN A 329 16.84 -7.50 -4.40
C ASN A 329 15.94 -6.70 -5.36
N GLU A 330 14.62 -6.93 -5.30
CA GLU A 330 13.63 -6.28 -6.17
C GLU A 330 13.59 -4.77 -5.93
N LEU A 331 13.80 -4.31 -4.69
CA LEU A 331 13.76 -2.89 -4.35
C LEU A 331 14.90 -2.11 -5.02
N ARG A 332 16.08 -2.72 -5.16
CA ARG A 332 17.19 -2.13 -5.94
C ARG A 332 16.81 -1.91 -7.39
N SER A 333 16.23 -2.93 -8.01
CA SER A 333 15.84 -2.87 -9.42
C SER A 333 14.71 -1.85 -9.63
N TYR A 334 13.80 -1.75 -8.66
CA TYR A 334 12.73 -0.76 -8.64
C TYR A 334 13.27 0.67 -8.56
N TYR A 335 14.14 0.98 -7.60
CA TYR A 335 14.73 2.30 -7.49
C TYR A 335 15.63 2.66 -8.67
N HIS A 336 16.36 1.70 -9.23
CA HIS A 336 17.14 1.95 -10.44
C HIS A 336 16.26 2.33 -11.64
N MET A 337 15.07 1.73 -11.75
CA MET A 337 14.10 2.08 -12.78
C MET A 337 13.50 3.49 -12.57
N LEU A 338 13.24 3.89 -11.31
CA LEU A 338 12.74 5.24 -11.02
C LEU A 338 13.81 6.31 -11.25
N ASP A 339 15.05 6.03 -10.83
CA ASP A 339 16.24 6.86 -11.04
C ASP A 339 16.54 7.03 -12.54
N GLY A 340 16.51 5.94 -13.33
CA GLY A 340 16.68 6.00 -14.78
C GLY A 340 15.55 6.71 -15.54
N ARG A 341 14.44 7.05 -14.88
CA ARG A 341 13.36 7.91 -15.40
C ARG A 341 13.41 9.33 -14.83
N ASN A 342 14.46 9.67 -14.08
CA ASN A 342 14.65 10.95 -13.40
C ASN A 342 13.49 11.31 -12.45
N LEU A 343 12.80 10.31 -11.89
CA LEU A 343 11.69 10.52 -10.95
C LEU A 343 12.16 10.67 -9.50
N VAL A 344 13.27 10.04 -9.15
CA VAL A 344 13.87 10.07 -7.82
C VAL A 344 15.38 10.22 -7.95
N ARG A 345 16.04 10.74 -6.92
CA ARG A 345 17.51 10.79 -6.82
C ARG A 345 17.97 10.25 -5.48
N ARG A 346 19.25 9.93 -5.37
CA ARG A 346 19.85 9.54 -4.09
C ARG A 346 20.04 10.77 -3.22
N PHE A 347 19.73 10.68 -1.93
CA PHE A 347 20.07 11.75 -0.99
C PHE A 347 21.55 11.66 -0.60
N TYR A 348 22.37 12.56 -1.14
CA TYR A 348 23.79 12.70 -0.82
C TYR A 348 24.16 14.17 -0.68
N PRO A 349 24.11 14.70 0.54
CA PRO A 349 24.33 16.11 0.79
C PRO A 349 25.81 16.49 0.62
N GLN A 350 26.03 17.75 0.22
CA GLN A 350 27.36 18.35 0.08
C GLN A 350 28.05 18.34 1.45
N ASN A 351 29.25 17.75 1.55
CA ASN A 351 30.00 17.44 2.79
C ASN A 351 29.64 16.13 3.52
N SER A 352 28.78 15.28 2.96
CA SER A 352 28.67 13.90 3.46
C SER A 352 30.02 13.17 3.31
N ARG A 353 30.21 12.02 3.98
CA ARG A 353 31.39 11.16 3.74
C ARG A 353 31.53 10.70 2.28
N TYR A 354 30.46 10.83 1.48
CA TYR A 354 30.43 10.55 0.05
C TYR A 354 30.64 11.81 -0.80
N SER A 355 31.06 12.92 -0.19
CA SER A 355 31.41 14.17 -0.88
C SER A 355 32.51 13.99 -1.92
N TYR A 356 33.38 12.98 -1.80
CA TYR A 356 34.34 12.65 -2.85
C TYR A 356 33.68 12.14 -4.16
N MET A 357 32.40 11.75 -4.11
CA MET A 357 31.60 11.42 -5.29
C MET A 357 30.97 12.66 -5.94
N LEU A 358 31.07 13.83 -5.30
CA LEU A 358 30.71 15.13 -5.87
C LEU A 358 31.63 15.45 -7.03
N ALA A 359 31.09 15.43 -8.23
CA ALA A 359 31.73 16.10 -9.34
C ALA A 359 30.72 17.06 -9.97
N PRO A 360 31.13 18.27 -10.36
CA PRO A 360 30.21 19.26 -10.95
C PRO A 360 29.58 18.69 -12.23
N ASP A 361 28.30 19.03 -12.45
CA ASP A 361 27.55 18.84 -13.70
C ASP A 361 28.30 19.51 -14.88
N ILE A 362 28.05 19.08 -16.12
CA ILE A 362 28.57 19.70 -17.36
C ILE A 362 28.30 21.23 -17.38
N THR A 363 27.22 21.68 -16.73
CA THR A 363 26.80 23.08 -16.57
C THR A 363 27.43 23.79 -15.36
N GLY A 364 28.14 23.07 -14.50
CA GLY A 364 28.76 23.60 -13.27
C GLY A 364 27.80 23.79 -12.10
N LYS A 365 26.51 23.41 -12.21
CA LYS A 365 25.54 23.49 -11.12
C LYS A 365 25.62 22.25 -10.24
N ILE A 366 25.70 22.44 -8.92
CA ILE A 366 25.75 21.35 -7.94
C ILE A 366 24.35 21.18 -7.36
N ASP A 367 23.77 19.97 -7.41
CA ASP A 367 22.58 19.62 -6.63
C ASP A 367 23.00 19.45 -5.17
N GLU A 368 22.61 20.40 -4.31
CA GLU A 368 23.01 20.41 -2.90
C GLU A 368 22.50 19.19 -2.12
N PHE A 369 21.43 18.54 -2.61
CA PHE A 369 20.80 17.37 -2.01
C PHE A 369 21.31 16.04 -2.59
N SER A 370 21.94 16.03 -3.78
CA SER A 370 22.48 14.83 -4.40
C SER A 370 23.86 15.04 -5.02
N ALA A 371 24.82 14.30 -4.50
CA ALA A 371 26.23 14.40 -4.85
C ALA A 371 26.64 13.80 -6.20
N ILE A 372 25.72 13.26 -7.02
CA ILE A 372 26.07 12.54 -8.25
C ILE A 372 25.78 13.44 -9.48
N ARG A 373 26.65 13.39 -10.49
CA ARG A 373 26.67 14.24 -11.71
C ARG A 373 25.40 14.19 -12.57
N ASP A 374 25.28 15.21 -13.44
CA ASP A 374 24.34 15.42 -14.55
C ASP A 374 22.97 14.86 -14.26
N HIS A 375 22.18 15.67 -13.58
CA HIS A 375 20.79 15.33 -13.47
C HIS A 375 20.04 16.03 -14.59
N ASP A 376 19.54 15.23 -15.52
CA ASP A 376 18.44 15.64 -16.36
C ASP A 376 17.34 16.31 -15.49
N PRO A 377 16.56 17.23 -16.09
CA PRO A 377 15.37 17.76 -15.44
C PRO A 377 14.53 16.62 -14.83
N TRP A 378 13.90 16.91 -13.69
CA TRP A 378 13.00 15.95 -13.06
C TRP A 378 11.99 15.43 -14.09
N GLY A 379 11.92 14.11 -14.19
CA GLY A 379 10.97 13.44 -15.07
C GLY A 379 9.54 13.75 -14.63
N THR A 380 8.63 13.76 -15.58
CA THR A 380 7.19 13.85 -15.30
C THR A 380 6.61 12.45 -15.17
N TYR A 381 5.71 12.27 -14.22
CA TYR A 381 4.92 11.06 -14.07
C TYR A 381 3.43 11.41 -14.11
N ASP A 382 2.70 10.80 -15.04
CA ASP A 382 1.28 11.05 -15.21
C ASP A 382 0.46 10.10 -14.32
N ALA A 383 0.34 10.47 -13.04
CA ALA A 383 -0.47 9.73 -12.08
C ALA A 383 -1.97 9.72 -12.44
N GLN A 384 -2.42 10.72 -13.20
CA GLN A 384 -3.82 10.85 -13.61
C GLN A 384 -4.16 9.84 -14.71
N GLN A 385 -3.22 9.59 -15.63
CA GLN A 385 -3.32 8.51 -16.61
C GLN A 385 -3.38 7.14 -15.92
N ASP A 386 -2.43 6.83 -15.02
CA ASP A 386 -2.41 5.54 -14.30
C ASP A 386 -3.72 5.29 -13.53
N LEU A 387 -4.33 6.34 -12.98
CA LEU A 387 -5.62 6.27 -12.31
C LEU A 387 -6.80 6.09 -13.28
N SER A 388 -6.77 6.76 -14.44
CA SER A 388 -7.76 6.57 -15.50
C SER A 388 -7.75 5.13 -16.00
N ASP A 389 -6.55 4.60 -16.31
CA ASP A 389 -6.34 3.24 -16.76
C ASP A 389 -6.82 2.22 -15.73
N ALA A 390 -6.54 2.48 -14.44
CA ALA A 390 -7.04 1.64 -13.35
C ALA A 390 -8.57 1.63 -13.26
N ALA A 391 -9.22 2.79 -13.41
CA ALA A 391 -10.68 2.90 -13.37
C ALA A 391 -11.34 2.23 -14.59
N GLU A 392 -10.74 2.36 -15.77
CA GLU A 392 -11.17 1.67 -16.99
C GLU A 392 -11.04 0.15 -16.84
N PHE A 393 -9.88 -0.34 -16.40
CA PHE A 393 -9.64 -1.75 -16.11
C PHE A 393 -10.68 -2.34 -15.15
N ILE A 394 -11.01 -1.64 -14.06
CA ILE A 394 -12.02 -2.08 -13.10
C ILE A 394 -13.42 -2.15 -13.76
N LYS A 395 -13.77 -1.18 -14.60
CA LYS A 395 -15.07 -1.15 -15.31
C LYS A 395 -15.17 -2.27 -16.33
N GLU A 396 -14.12 -2.50 -17.12
CA GLU A 396 -14.06 -3.61 -18.08
C GLU A 396 -14.18 -4.97 -17.38
N ARG A 397 -13.42 -5.16 -16.30
CA ARG A 397 -13.48 -6.40 -15.53
C ARG A 397 -14.85 -6.61 -14.87
N TYR A 398 -15.49 -5.52 -14.43
CA TYR A 398 -16.86 -5.56 -13.94
C TYR A 398 -17.83 -6.00 -15.04
N ILE A 399 -17.68 -5.51 -16.27
CA ILE A 399 -18.51 -5.93 -17.41
C ILE A 399 -18.26 -7.41 -17.72
N GLU A 400 -17.01 -7.86 -17.80
CA GLU A 400 -16.64 -9.24 -18.14
C GLU A 400 -17.18 -10.27 -17.13
N ILE A 401 -17.07 -9.98 -15.84
CA ILE A 401 -17.60 -10.88 -14.78
C ILE A 401 -19.14 -10.97 -14.87
N ASN A 402 -19.79 -9.93 -15.39
CA ASN A 402 -21.25 -9.82 -15.43
C ASN A 402 -21.89 -10.18 -16.78
N SER A 403 -21.13 -10.14 -17.88
CA SER A 403 -21.50 -10.67 -19.20
C SER A 403 -21.45 -12.20 -19.19
#